data_AF-A0A7V3NPT4-F1
#
_entry.id   AF-A0A7V3NPT4-F1
#
_cell.length_a   1.000
_cell.length_b   1.000
_cell.length_c   1.000
_cell.angle_alpha   90.00
_cell.angle_beta   90.00
_cell.angle_gamma   90.00
#
_symmetry.space_group_name_H-M   'P 1'
#
loop_
_entity.id
_entity.type
_entity.pdbx_description
1 polymer ?
#
loop_
_entity_poly.entity_id
_entity_poly.type
_entity_poly.pdbx_seq_one_letter_code
_entity_poly.pdbx_strand_id
1 'polypeptide(L)'
;MTKIKTKVIVLLTLFLTLGAMMSCKNTMESVAGVYVDDEGEFLVLNTNGTIYAQGIAVGKWEIEGNEVIIKPYNINETAKGKIKRDRLVFKDGKKEYVWRKSKISSKTNDNNLKATAPLTIGIKKMFSYLTNISNKLFVKKEQDLKENKDVPSSSTYLPPSSEDTHTKSDFTQSSSCQPCVGKTFPELKQKLANGEIGSLSLFPKLGLAIEKWASSTLKAEGTPPKIINESEARYPEEYLESLCDYASWSCMYSPYSAMDRNPQTAWVEGVPGDGIGEFVIVRVDTDKPVKIWAGYGKSKDTFNNNNRPQWVRVYVLEGKQEIESEAGISFSNIKVVASHEVLLEDINGYQPLSLPEHVINRGMVSFVAVEILSVYPGAKYNDTCISEIAN
;
A
#
# COMPACT_ATOMS: atom_id res chain seq x y z
N MET A 1 -23.02 -36.39 -10.88
CA MET A 1 -23.15 -34.97 -11.28
C MET A 1 -22.14 -34.02 -10.60
N THR A 2 -21.49 -34.41 -9.49
CA THR A 2 -20.53 -33.57 -8.73
C THR A 2 -19.16 -33.40 -9.40
N LYS A 3 -18.62 -34.44 -10.08
CA LYS A 3 -17.32 -34.36 -10.77
C LYS A 3 -17.30 -33.47 -12.02
N ILE A 4 -18.46 -33.21 -12.63
CA ILE A 4 -18.57 -32.36 -13.84
C ILE A 4 -18.59 -30.88 -13.41
N LYS A 5 -19.26 -30.54 -12.30
CA LYS A 5 -19.28 -29.17 -11.75
C LYS A 5 -17.88 -28.69 -11.35
N THR A 6 -17.07 -29.50 -10.67
CA THR A 6 -15.70 -29.11 -10.28
C THR A 6 -14.79 -28.88 -11.49
N LYS A 7 -14.89 -29.70 -12.55
CA LYS A 7 -14.09 -29.52 -13.77
C LYS A 7 -14.46 -28.24 -14.55
N VAL A 8 -15.75 -27.88 -14.58
CA VAL A 8 -16.24 -26.66 -15.25
C VAL A 8 -15.83 -25.42 -14.46
N ILE A 9 -15.87 -25.48 -13.12
CA ILE A 9 -15.44 -24.38 -12.24
C ILE A 9 -13.94 -24.10 -12.42
N VAL A 10 -13.08 -25.12 -12.35
CA VAL A 10 -11.62 -24.94 -12.53
C VAL A 10 -11.27 -24.42 -13.93
N LEU A 11 -12.01 -24.84 -14.98
CA LEU A 11 -11.82 -24.30 -16.33
C LEU A 11 -12.19 -22.81 -16.43
N LEU A 12 -13.26 -22.39 -15.77
CA LEU A 12 -13.71 -20.99 -15.74
C LEU A 12 -12.72 -20.08 -15.00
N THR A 13 -12.18 -20.53 -13.85
CA THR A 13 -11.18 -19.77 -13.08
C THR A 13 -9.86 -19.62 -13.83
N LEU A 14 -9.44 -20.67 -14.56
CA LEU A 14 -8.25 -20.59 -15.40
C LEU A 14 -8.45 -19.62 -16.58
N PHE A 15 -9.65 -19.57 -17.18
CA PHE A 15 -9.97 -18.65 -18.27
C PHE A 15 -10.02 -17.18 -17.82
N LEU A 16 -10.54 -16.89 -16.62
CA LEU A 16 -10.56 -15.54 -16.05
C LEU A 16 -9.15 -15.02 -15.71
N THR A 17 -8.27 -15.90 -15.22
CA THR A 17 -6.90 -15.53 -14.85
C THR A 17 -5.97 -15.47 -16.06
N LEU A 18 -6.13 -16.35 -17.06
CA LEU A 18 -5.48 -16.22 -18.38
C LEU A 18 -6.00 -14.99 -19.14
N GLY A 19 -7.29 -14.65 -19.03
CA GLY A 19 -7.88 -13.44 -19.61
C GLY A 19 -7.34 -12.15 -19.00
N ALA A 20 -7.18 -12.11 -17.67
CA ALA A 20 -6.50 -11.01 -16.98
C ALA A 20 -5.01 -10.92 -17.36
N MET A 21 -4.32 -12.06 -17.55
CA MET A 21 -2.95 -12.08 -18.09
C MET A 21 -2.87 -11.66 -19.57
N MET A 22 -3.91 -11.89 -20.38
CA MET A 22 -3.99 -11.49 -21.80
C MET A 22 -4.23 -9.99 -21.98
N SER A 23 -4.79 -9.29 -20.99
CA SER A 23 -4.91 -7.82 -21.01
C SER A 23 -3.58 -7.10 -20.76
N CYS A 24 -2.56 -7.80 -20.27
CA CYS A 24 -1.17 -7.33 -20.26
C CYS A 24 -0.46 -7.84 -21.53
N LYS A 25 -0.30 -6.97 -22.53
CA LYS A 25 0.38 -7.26 -23.81
C LYS A 25 1.83 -7.79 -23.68
N ASN A 26 2.43 -7.83 -22.49
CA ASN A 26 3.84 -8.19 -22.27
C ASN A 26 4.06 -9.51 -21.49
N THR A 27 3.04 -10.27 -21.09
CA THR A 27 3.21 -11.42 -20.16
C THR A 27 3.04 -12.82 -20.75
N MET A 28 2.67 -12.95 -22.03
CA MET A 28 2.36 -14.26 -22.63
C MET A 28 3.29 -14.72 -23.77
N GLU A 29 4.55 -14.30 -23.79
CA GLU A 29 5.44 -14.78 -24.86
C GLU A 29 5.77 -16.28 -24.81
N SER A 30 5.51 -17.04 -23.73
CA SER A 30 5.07 -18.45 -23.82
C SER A 30 4.83 -19.10 -22.45
N VAL A 31 3.74 -19.85 -22.30
CA VAL A 31 3.45 -20.62 -21.08
C VAL A 31 4.12 -22.00 -21.17
N ALA A 32 5.04 -22.31 -20.26
CA ALA A 32 5.69 -23.62 -20.18
C ALA A 32 4.83 -24.68 -19.49
N GLY A 33 3.96 -24.27 -18.56
CA GLY A 33 2.98 -25.16 -17.95
C GLY A 33 2.10 -24.47 -16.93
N VAL A 34 0.90 -25.03 -16.74
CA VAL A 34 -0.03 -24.63 -15.68
C VAL A 34 -0.29 -25.85 -14.81
N TYR A 35 -0.14 -25.68 -13.50
CA TYR A 35 -0.28 -26.73 -12.51
C TYR A 35 -1.35 -26.35 -11.50
N VAL A 36 -2.21 -27.30 -11.13
CA VAL A 36 -3.29 -27.09 -10.17
C VAL A 36 -3.19 -28.16 -9.08
N ASP A 37 -3.35 -27.76 -7.82
CA ASP A 37 -3.40 -28.70 -6.70
C ASP A 37 -4.82 -29.24 -6.44
N ASP A 38 -4.95 -30.12 -5.44
CA ASP A 38 -6.25 -30.70 -5.08
C ASP A 38 -7.18 -29.71 -4.36
N GLU A 39 -6.68 -28.53 -3.94
CA GLU A 39 -7.46 -27.43 -3.33
C GLU A 39 -7.93 -26.38 -4.36
N GLY A 40 -7.48 -26.48 -5.62
CA GLY A 40 -7.88 -25.61 -6.72
C GLY A 40 -6.96 -24.39 -6.92
N GLU A 41 -5.84 -24.34 -6.20
CA GLU A 41 -4.81 -23.32 -6.40
C GLU A 41 -4.04 -23.61 -7.68
N PHE A 42 -3.56 -22.57 -8.36
CA PHE A 42 -2.87 -22.71 -9.63
C PHE A 42 -1.53 -21.97 -9.67
N LEU A 43 -0.57 -22.60 -10.34
CA LEU A 43 0.80 -22.14 -10.51
C LEU A 43 1.13 -22.16 -12.00
N VAL A 44 1.55 -21.02 -12.54
CA VAL A 44 1.89 -20.85 -13.95
C VAL A 44 3.41 -20.71 -14.09
N LEU A 45 3.99 -21.61 -14.87
CA LEU A 45 5.39 -21.56 -15.27
C LEU A 45 5.47 -20.92 -16.66
N ASN A 46 6.15 -19.80 -16.76
CA ASN A 46 6.42 -19.12 -18.03
C ASN A 46 7.75 -19.66 -18.61
N THR A 47 7.88 -19.76 -19.93
CA THR A 47 9.09 -20.25 -20.61
C THR A 47 10.32 -19.39 -20.35
N ASN A 48 10.13 -18.12 -19.99
CA ASN A 48 11.21 -17.21 -19.56
C ASN A 48 11.77 -17.52 -18.15
N GLY A 49 11.33 -18.62 -17.52
CA GLY A 49 11.80 -19.04 -16.21
C GLY A 49 11.13 -18.30 -15.05
N THR A 50 10.00 -17.61 -15.26
CA THR A 50 9.25 -16.95 -14.17
C THR A 50 8.06 -17.78 -13.71
N ILE A 51 7.80 -17.77 -12.40
CA ILE A 51 6.65 -18.42 -11.77
C ILE A 51 5.63 -17.38 -11.38
N TYR A 52 4.37 -17.64 -11.73
CA TYR A 52 3.23 -16.84 -11.29
C TYR A 52 2.28 -17.68 -10.44
N ALA A 53 1.87 -17.12 -9.31
CA ALA A 53 0.77 -17.61 -8.50
C ALA A 53 -0.31 -16.53 -8.50
N GLN A 54 -1.53 -16.88 -8.93
CA GLN A 54 -2.66 -15.94 -9.02
C GLN A 54 -2.33 -14.61 -9.75
N GLY A 55 -1.48 -14.65 -10.78
CA GLY A 55 -1.10 -13.47 -11.57
C GLY A 55 0.08 -12.66 -11.03
N ILE A 56 0.61 -12.99 -9.85
CA ILE A 56 1.75 -12.31 -9.23
C ILE A 56 3.02 -13.10 -9.51
N ALA A 57 4.08 -12.43 -9.97
CA ALA A 57 5.41 -13.03 -10.12
C ALA A 57 5.98 -13.35 -8.74
N VAL A 58 6.11 -14.64 -8.40
CA VAL A 58 6.50 -15.09 -7.06
C VAL A 58 7.91 -15.69 -7.02
N GLY A 59 8.51 -15.98 -8.18
CA GLY A 59 9.86 -16.52 -8.23
C GLY A 59 10.32 -16.87 -9.64
N LYS A 60 11.49 -17.52 -9.70
CA LYS A 60 12.03 -18.14 -10.91
C LYS A 60 11.99 -19.66 -10.85
N TRP A 61 11.97 -20.29 -12.00
CA TRP A 61 12.15 -21.73 -12.14
C TRP A 61 13.15 -22.08 -13.24
N GLU A 62 13.83 -23.20 -13.05
CA GLU A 62 14.74 -23.79 -14.03
C GLU A 62 14.64 -25.33 -13.98
N ILE A 63 15.12 -25.99 -15.03
CA ILE A 63 15.20 -27.45 -15.09
C ILE A 63 16.66 -27.86 -14.93
N GLU A 64 16.94 -28.64 -13.90
CA GLU A 64 18.22 -29.33 -13.72
C GLU A 64 17.97 -30.85 -13.83
N GLY A 65 18.29 -31.44 -14.98
CA GLY A 65 18.01 -32.85 -15.25
C GLY A 65 16.51 -33.16 -15.25
N ASN A 66 16.05 -34.00 -14.31
CA ASN A 66 14.62 -34.34 -14.13
C ASN A 66 13.96 -33.57 -12.98
N GLU A 67 14.66 -32.56 -12.43
CA GLU A 67 14.17 -31.74 -11.33
C GLU A 67 13.82 -30.34 -11.82
N VAL A 68 12.69 -29.83 -11.34
CA VAL A 68 12.33 -28.41 -11.43
C VAL A 68 12.77 -27.75 -10.15
N ILE A 69 13.58 -26.72 -10.31
CA ILE A 69 14.08 -25.91 -9.22
C ILE A 69 13.28 -24.62 -9.20
N ILE A 70 12.71 -24.29 -8.06
CA ILE A 70 11.95 -23.07 -7.82
C ILE A 70 12.71 -22.19 -6.82
N LYS A 71 12.90 -20.93 -7.21
CA LYS A 71 13.58 -19.88 -6.44
C LYS A 71 12.61 -18.71 -6.23
N PRO A 72 11.89 -18.64 -5.10
CA PRO A 72 11.01 -17.51 -4.79
C PRO A 72 11.80 -16.20 -4.66
N TYR A 73 11.24 -15.06 -5.10
CA TYR A 73 12.00 -13.79 -5.11
C TYR A 73 12.33 -13.24 -3.72
N ASN A 74 11.50 -13.53 -2.72
CA ASN A 74 11.61 -12.98 -1.37
C ASN A 74 12.09 -14.01 -0.34
N ILE A 75 12.60 -15.16 -0.81
CA ILE A 75 13.07 -16.25 0.06
C ILE A 75 14.39 -16.75 -0.50
N ASN A 76 15.45 -16.73 0.32
CA ASN A 76 16.73 -17.37 -0.01
C ASN A 76 16.65 -18.91 0.17
N GLU A 77 15.54 -19.50 -0.25
CA GLU A 77 15.30 -20.94 -0.25
C GLU A 77 15.04 -21.41 -1.66
N THR A 78 15.57 -22.58 -1.97
CA THR A 78 15.37 -23.22 -3.27
C THR A 78 14.54 -24.48 -3.06
N ALA A 79 13.30 -24.47 -3.54
CA ALA A 79 12.44 -25.64 -3.51
C ALA A 79 12.75 -26.51 -4.73
N LYS A 80 13.16 -27.76 -4.50
CA LYS A 80 13.36 -28.75 -5.58
C LYS A 80 12.16 -29.66 -5.68
N GLY A 81 11.67 -29.86 -6.90
CA GLY A 81 10.58 -30.77 -7.21
C GLY A 81 10.91 -31.67 -8.39
N LYS A 82 10.24 -32.83 -8.49
CA LYS A 82 10.39 -33.73 -9.65
C LYS A 82 9.19 -33.60 -10.57
N ILE A 83 9.45 -33.44 -11.87
CA ILE A 83 8.39 -33.62 -12.87
C ILE A 83 8.22 -35.12 -13.10
N LYS A 84 7.03 -35.64 -12.84
CA LYS A 84 6.64 -37.02 -13.18
C LYS A 84 5.44 -36.99 -14.11
N ARG A 85 5.70 -37.15 -15.42
CA ARG A 85 4.71 -37.17 -16.52
C ARG A 85 3.85 -35.89 -16.60
N ASP A 86 2.83 -35.80 -15.75
CA ASP A 86 1.83 -34.75 -15.67
C ASP A 86 1.74 -34.14 -14.27
N ARG A 87 2.70 -34.44 -13.38
CA ARG A 87 2.71 -33.98 -12.00
C ARG A 87 4.00 -33.29 -11.63
N LEU A 88 3.87 -32.21 -10.88
CA LEU A 88 4.96 -31.52 -10.21
C LEU A 88 4.86 -31.81 -8.72
N VAL A 89 5.91 -32.38 -8.14
CA VAL A 89 5.91 -32.84 -6.75
C VAL A 89 7.01 -32.13 -5.97
N PHE A 90 6.65 -31.40 -4.92
CA PHE A 90 7.56 -30.79 -3.96
C PHE A 90 7.58 -31.57 -2.66
N LYS A 91 8.76 -31.66 -2.03
CA LYS A 91 8.91 -32.24 -0.70
C LYS A 91 9.47 -31.20 0.25
N ASP A 92 8.82 -31.08 1.40
CA ASP A 92 9.28 -30.29 2.53
C ASP A 92 9.23 -31.19 3.77
N GLY A 93 10.41 -31.65 4.21
CA GLY A 93 10.53 -32.66 5.26
C GLY A 93 9.73 -33.93 4.94
N LYS A 94 8.69 -34.21 5.73
CA LYS A 94 7.79 -35.37 5.54
C LYS A 94 6.53 -35.05 4.73
N LYS A 95 6.29 -33.78 4.36
CA LYS A 95 5.10 -33.36 3.61
C LYS A 95 5.41 -33.32 2.12
N GLU A 96 4.49 -33.83 1.31
CA GLU A 96 4.58 -33.87 -0.14
C GLU A 96 3.45 -33.02 -0.73
N TYR A 97 3.79 -32.05 -1.58
CA TYR A 97 2.84 -31.22 -2.29
C TYR A 97 2.81 -31.66 -3.75
N VAL A 98 1.64 -32.07 -4.24
CA VAL A 98 1.47 -32.63 -5.57
C VAL A 98 0.56 -31.75 -6.40
N TRP A 99 1.08 -31.26 -7.51
CA TRP A 99 0.34 -30.42 -8.45
C TRP A 99 0.20 -31.15 -9.79
N ARG A 100 -0.96 -31.06 -10.43
CA ARG A 100 -1.24 -31.73 -11.71
C ARG A 100 -1.25 -30.73 -12.86
N LYS A 101 -0.60 -31.10 -13.96
CA LYS A 101 -0.54 -30.32 -15.19
C LYS A 101 -1.93 -30.23 -15.80
N SER A 102 -2.40 -29.01 -16.03
CA SER A 102 -3.68 -28.75 -16.68
C SER A 102 -3.62 -29.10 -18.17
N LYS A 103 -4.72 -29.62 -18.72
CA LYS A 103 -4.84 -30.02 -20.14
C LYS A 103 -5.29 -28.88 -21.07
N ILE A 104 -5.31 -27.64 -20.60
CA ILE A 104 -5.89 -26.52 -21.36
C ILE A 104 -4.99 -26.15 -22.54
N SER A 105 -5.45 -26.45 -23.75
CA SER A 105 -4.86 -26.00 -25.02
C SER A 105 -5.52 -24.68 -25.44
N SER A 106 -4.73 -23.62 -25.65
CA SER A 106 -5.24 -22.31 -26.07
C SER A 106 -5.77 -22.34 -27.50
N LYS A 107 -7.10 -22.24 -27.67
CA LYS A 107 -7.74 -21.69 -28.87
C LYS A 107 -8.89 -20.77 -28.45
N THR A 108 -8.86 -19.56 -28.99
CA THR A 108 -9.66 -18.37 -28.65
C THR A 108 -11.04 -18.37 -29.29
N ASN A 109 -12.07 -17.87 -28.58
CA ASN A 109 -12.99 -16.79 -28.99
C ASN A 109 -14.29 -16.76 -28.15
N ASP A 110 -14.78 -15.54 -27.96
CA ASP A 110 -16.14 -15.12 -27.63
C ASP A 110 -16.60 -14.86 -26.18
N ASN A 111 -17.47 -13.84 -26.14
CA ASN A 111 -17.88 -12.93 -25.08
C ASN A 111 -18.99 -13.47 -24.15
N ASN A 112 -19.14 -12.78 -23.02
CA ASN A 112 -20.24 -12.75 -22.05
C ASN A 112 -20.29 -13.85 -20.99
N LEU A 113 -20.29 -13.47 -19.70
CA LEU A 113 -21.33 -13.81 -18.70
C LEU A 113 -20.97 -13.31 -17.28
N LYS A 114 -22.00 -12.91 -16.53
CA LYS A 114 -21.95 -12.30 -15.18
C LYS A 114 -22.00 -13.33 -14.04
N ALA A 115 -21.40 -12.92 -12.91
CA ALA A 115 -21.80 -13.11 -11.49
C ALA A 115 -21.22 -14.26 -10.61
N THR A 116 -20.68 -13.80 -9.47
CA THR A 116 -20.72 -14.26 -8.05
C THR A 116 -19.80 -15.38 -7.49
N ALA A 117 -19.13 -15.00 -6.38
CA ALA A 117 -18.20 -15.70 -5.48
C ALA A 117 -18.90 -16.79 -4.59
N PRO A 118 -18.23 -17.55 -3.66
CA PRO A 118 -16.87 -17.41 -3.08
C PRO A 118 -16.05 -18.71 -2.84
N LEU A 119 -14.75 -18.60 -2.56
CA LEU A 119 -13.91 -19.68 -1.99
C LEU A 119 -12.71 -19.11 -1.20
N THR A 120 -12.64 -19.40 0.10
CA THR A 120 -11.62 -18.87 1.04
C THR A 120 -11.30 -19.90 2.13
N ILE A 121 -10.59 -21.00 1.82
CA ILE A 121 -10.14 -21.95 2.86
C ILE A 121 -8.70 -22.47 2.64
N GLY A 122 -8.19 -22.60 1.41
CA GLY A 122 -6.83 -23.13 1.14
C GLY A 122 -5.67 -22.16 1.41
N ILE A 123 -5.86 -20.85 1.15
CA ILE A 123 -4.86 -19.78 1.30
C ILE A 123 -4.25 -19.72 2.72
N LYS A 124 -5.00 -20.10 3.76
CA LYS A 124 -4.54 -20.03 5.16
C LYS A 124 -3.36 -20.97 5.49
N LYS A 125 -3.23 -22.12 4.83
CA LYS A 125 -2.20 -23.11 5.19
C LYS A 125 -0.82 -22.78 4.61
N MET A 126 -0.77 -22.22 3.39
CA MET A 126 0.47 -21.77 2.77
C MET A 126 0.97 -20.46 3.40
N PHE A 127 0.07 -19.52 3.71
CA PHE A 127 0.43 -18.32 4.47
C PHE A 127 0.93 -18.67 5.87
N SER A 128 0.27 -19.56 6.61
CA SER A 128 0.71 -19.98 7.95
C SER A 128 2.12 -20.61 7.96
N TYR A 129 2.49 -21.33 6.90
CA TYR A 129 3.83 -21.87 6.73
C TYR A 129 4.87 -20.75 6.49
N LEU A 130 4.57 -19.80 5.61
CA LEU A 130 5.45 -18.66 5.31
C LEU A 130 5.58 -17.67 6.48
N THR A 131 4.51 -17.46 7.27
CA THR A 131 4.50 -16.56 8.42
C THR A 131 5.28 -17.14 9.62
N ASN A 132 5.24 -18.46 9.84
CA ASN A 132 6.00 -19.10 10.93
C ASN A 132 7.52 -19.09 10.69
N ILE A 133 7.96 -19.11 9.43
CA ILE A 133 9.37 -19.01 9.07
C ILE A 133 9.87 -17.56 9.24
N SER A 134 9.06 -16.57 8.85
CA SER A 134 9.33 -15.14 9.04
C SER A 134 9.58 -14.77 10.51
N ASN A 135 8.75 -15.25 11.44
CA ASN A 135 8.89 -14.93 12.86
C ASN A 135 10.14 -15.56 13.51
N LYS A 136 10.62 -16.72 13.03
CA LYS A 136 11.86 -17.35 13.52
C LYS A 136 13.12 -16.65 13.00
N LEU A 137 13.05 -15.98 11.86
CA LEU A 137 14.17 -15.26 11.24
C LEU A 137 14.36 -13.85 11.80
N PHE A 138 13.29 -13.18 12.22
CA PHE A 138 13.36 -11.84 12.80
C PHE A 138 14.16 -11.81 14.11
N VAL A 139 13.98 -12.83 14.96
CA VAL A 139 14.72 -13.00 16.22
C VAL A 139 16.23 -13.23 15.99
N LYS A 140 16.59 -13.88 14.88
CA LYS A 140 17.99 -14.19 14.56
C LYS A 140 18.74 -12.99 13.96
N LYS A 141 18.06 -12.19 13.13
CA LYS A 141 18.63 -10.99 12.48
C LYS A 141 18.92 -9.85 13.48
N GLU A 142 18.15 -9.74 14.56
CA GLU A 142 18.44 -8.80 15.66
C GLU A 142 19.67 -9.18 16.49
N GLN A 143 20.02 -10.47 16.54
CA GLN A 143 21.25 -10.94 17.21
C GLN A 143 22.49 -10.67 16.35
N ASP A 144 22.40 -10.94 15.04
CA ASP A 144 23.54 -10.81 14.12
C ASP A 144 23.93 -9.34 13.81
N LEU A 145 22.97 -8.39 13.89
CA LEU A 145 23.22 -6.96 13.63
C LEU A 145 23.92 -6.22 14.79
N LYS A 146 24.04 -6.81 15.97
CA LYS A 146 24.75 -6.21 17.12
C LYS A 146 26.26 -6.45 17.12
N GLU A 147 26.78 -7.32 16.25
CA GLU A 147 28.16 -7.82 16.34
C GLU A 147 29.16 -7.28 15.30
N ASN A 148 28.77 -6.50 14.28
CA ASN A 148 29.72 -6.02 13.27
C ASN A 148 29.75 -4.50 13.11
N LYS A 149 30.65 -3.86 13.84
CA LYS A 149 31.24 -2.55 13.51
C LYS A 149 32.68 -2.81 13.08
N ASP A 150 33.03 -2.41 11.86
CA ASP A 150 34.29 -1.70 11.52
C ASP A 150 34.63 -1.80 10.02
N VAL A 151 35.32 -0.73 9.56
CA VAL A 151 36.25 -0.60 8.42
C VAL A 151 35.82 0.35 7.27
N PRO A 152 36.73 1.23 6.76
CA PRO A 152 36.40 2.60 6.33
C PRO A 152 36.66 2.94 4.85
N SER A 153 36.33 4.20 4.55
CA SER A 153 36.42 5.00 3.32
C SER A 153 37.80 5.12 2.64
N SER A 154 37.80 5.26 1.31
CA SER A 154 38.50 6.37 0.61
C SER A 154 38.10 6.43 -0.87
N SER A 155 37.91 7.64 -1.40
CA SER A 155 38.36 8.04 -2.75
C SER A 155 38.03 9.52 -2.97
N THR A 156 39.09 10.28 -3.19
CA THR A 156 39.21 11.72 -3.41
C THR A 156 38.84 12.12 -4.84
N TYR A 157 38.12 13.23 -5.04
CA TYR A 157 38.30 14.10 -6.22
C TYR A 157 37.95 15.56 -5.87
N LEU A 158 38.88 16.47 -6.16
CA LEU A 158 38.72 17.93 -6.07
C LEU A 158 38.29 18.52 -7.43
N PRO A 159 37.59 19.68 -7.45
CA PRO A 159 36.95 20.25 -8.64
C PRO A 159 37.81 21.33 -9.32
N PRO A 160 37.42 21.85 -10.49
CA PRO A 160 37.85 23.15 -10.96
C PRO A 160 36.75 24.23 -10.84
N SER A 161 37.22 25.39 -10.43
CA SER A 161 36.61 26.72 -10.32
C SER A 161 36.21 27.35 -11.65
N SER A 162 35.19 28.21 -11.67
CA SER A 162 35.31 29.67 -11.92
C SER A 162 33.94 30.35 -12.01
N GLU A 163 34.00 31.66 -11.73
CA GLU A 163 32.95 32.64 -11.47
C GLU A 163 32.03 32.96 -12.65
N ASP A 164 30.79 33.36 -12.37
CA ASP A 164 30.28 34.64 -12.88
C ASP A 164 28.97 35.07 -12.19
N THR A 165 28.97 36.30 -11.71
CA THR A 165 27.85 37.01 -11.08
C THR A 165 27.00 37.73 -12.11
N HIS A 166 25.67 37.62 -12.08
CA HIS A 166 24.74 38.75 -12.28
C HIS A 166 23.27 38.41 -11.94
N THR A 167 22.84 38.96 -10.81
CA THR A 167 21.52 39.47 -10.39
C THR A 167 20.20 39.08 -11.10
N LYS A 168 19.32 38.49 -10.26
CA LYS A 168 17.85 38.70 -10.09
C LYS A 168 16.88 38.23 -11.19
N SER A 169 16.25 37.09 -10.91
CA SER A 169 14.79 36.97 -10.99
C SER A 169 14.29 36.05 -9.87
N ASP A 170 13.11 36.37 -9.33
CA ASP A 170 12.45 35.75 -8.19
C ASP A 170 12.21 34.24 -8.34
N PHE A 171 13.21 33.43 -7.95
CA PHE A 171 13.10 31.96 -7.91
C PHE A 171 13.95 31.31 -6.78
N THR A 172 14.15 32.00 -5.65
CA THR A 172 14.90 31.44 -4.50
C THR A 172 14.00 31.05 -3.31
N GLN A 173 12.99 30.20 -3.55
CA GLN A 173 12.28 29.45 -2.51
C GLN A 173 11.94 28.00 -2.92
N SER A 174 12.66 27.41 -3.87
CA SER A 174 12.41 26.02 -4.29
C SER A 174 13.49 25.07 -3.78
N SER A 175 13.24 24.41 -2.63
CA SER A 175 13.81 23.08 -2.22
C SER A 175 13.85 22.79 -0.70
N SER A 176 13.21 23.58 0.18
CA SER A 176 13.21 23.28 1.61
C SER A 176 11.97 22.48 2.05
N CYS A 177 12.17 21.55 2.98
CA CYS A 177 11.08 20.83 3.65
C CYS A 177 10.16 21.81 4.38
N GLN A 178 8.84 21.70 4.17
CA GLN A 178 7.85 22.54 4.82
C GLN A 178 7.24 21.85 6.04
N PRO A 179 7.26 22.51 7.22
CA PRO A 179 6.60 21.96 8.39
C PRO A 179 5.08 22.08 8.29
N CYS A 180 4.39 21.09 8.85
CA CYS A 180 2.97 21.18 9.14
C CYS A 180 2.76 22.11 10.34
N VAL A 181 1.63 22.78 10.35
CA VAL A 181 1.32 23.82 11.35
C VAL A 181 0.10 23.47 12.19
N GLY A 182 -0.64 22.43 11.80
CA GLY A 182 -1.89 22.02 12.44
C GLY A 182 -2.98 23.04 12.15
N LYS A 183 -3.67 22.87 11.02
CA LYS A 183 -4.68 23.82 10.53
C LYS A 183 -5.99 23.12 10.20
N THR A 184 -7.05 23.92 10.17
CA THR A 184 -8.35 23.54 9.60
C THR A 184 -8.47 24.12 8.18
N PHE A 185 -9.21 23.41 7.33
CA PHE A 185 -9.52 23.77 5.95
C PHE A 185 -11.05 23.80 5.75
N PRO A 186 -11.77 24.78 6.31
CA PRO A 186 -13.23 24.87 6.20
C PRO A 186 -13.72 24.90 4.75
N GLU A 187 -12.95 25.48 3.84
CA GLU A 187 -13.24 25.51 2.42
C GLU A 187 -13.25 24.11 1.79
N LEU A 188 -12.43 23.19 2.30
CA LEU A 188 -12.39 21.81 1.82
C LEU A 188 -13.67 21.06 2.19
N LYS A 189 -14.26 21.37 3.35
CA LYS A 189 -15.56 20.82 3.74
C LYS A 189 -16.69 21.26 2.82
N GLN A 190 -16.73 22.55 2.46
CA GLN A 190 -17.71 23.06 1.51
C GLN A 190 -17.55 22.41 0.13
N LYS A 191 -16.31 22.25 -0.31
CA LYS A 191 -15.95 21.55 -1.55
C LYS A 191 -16.42 20.10 -1.58
N LEU A 192 -16.17 19.33 -0.51
CA LEU A 192 -16.64 17.96 -0.40
C LEU A 192 -18.18 17.89 -0.44
N ALA A 193 -18.86 18.77 0.30
CA ALA A 193 -20.33 18.85 0.31
C ALA A 193 -20.92 19.19 -1.07
N ASN A 194 -20.22 20.03 -1.85
CA ASN A 194 -20.60 20.37 -3.22
C ASN A 194 -20.23 19.28 -4.25
N GLY A 195 -19.52 18.24 -3.83
CA GLY A 195 -19.06 17.17 -4.71
C GLY A 195 -17.83 17.50 -5.56
N GLU A 196 -17.17 18.65 -5.33
CA GLU A 196 -16.03 19.14 -6.12
C GLU A 196 -14.86 19.53 -5.22
N ILE A 197 -13.82 18.69 -5.15
CA ILE A 197 -12.60 18.96 -4.37
C ILE A 197 -11.65 19.89 -5.15
N GLY A 198 -11.56 19.70 -6.47
CA GLY A 198 -10.67 20.44 -7.36
C GLY A 198 -9.31 19.74 -7.49
N SER A 199 -8.23 20.34 -6.98
CA SER A 199 -6.88 19.81 -7.13
C SER A 199 -6.24 19.51 -5.79
N LEU A 200 -5.51 18.39 -5.73
CA LEU A 200 -4.69 18.00 -4.58
C LEU A 200 -3.29 17.63 -5.06
N SER A 201 -2.28 17.93 -4.25
CA SER A 201 -0.90 17.51 -4.49
C SER A 201 -0.32 16.93 -3.22
N LEU A 202 0.60 16.00 -3.35
CA LEU A 202 1.23 15.32 -2.22
C LEU A 202 2.72 15.17 -2.48
N PHE A 203 3.55 15.83 -1.68
CA PHE A 203 5.01 15.72 -1.74
C PHE A 203 5.56 15.37 -0.35
N PRO A 204 5.46 14.10 0.09
CA PRO A 204 5.70 13.70 1.47
C PRO A 204 7.12 14.01 1.95
N LYS A 205 8.12 13.74 1.10
CA LYS A 205 9.54 13.99 1.40
C LYS A 205 9.84 15.46 1.69
N LEU A 206 9.05 16.37 1.13
CA LEU A 206 9.23 17.81 1.27
C LEU A 206 8.21 18.43 2.24
N GLY A 207 7.32 17.65 2.86
CA GLY A 207 6.24 18.20 3.69
C GLY A 207 5.20 19.03 2.93
N LEU A 208 5.27 19.12 1.59
CA LEU A 208 4.46 20.08 0.83
C LEU A 208 3.06 19.55 0.58
N ALA A 209 2.09 20.43 0.80
CA ALA A 209 0.66 20.24 0.52
C ALA A 209 -0.01 19.07 1.27
N ILE A 210 0.67 18.45 2.24
CA ILE A 210 0.17 17.27 2.96
C ILE A 210 -1.12 17.59 3.74
N GLU A 211 -1.17 18.71 4.46
CA GLU A 211 -2.31 19.06 5.32
C GLU A 211 -3.62 19.24 4.52
N LYS A 212 -3.55 19.54 3.21
CA LYS A 212 -4.74 19.77 2.35
C LYS A 212 -5.51 18.50 1.99
N TRP A 213 -5.06 17.35 2.46
CA TRP A 213 -5.73 16.06 2.29
C TRP A 213 -6.69 15.72 3.44
N ALA A 214 -6.88 16.61 4.42
CA ALA A 214 -7.94 16.50 5.41
C ALA A 214 -8.58 17.85 5.68
N SER A 215 -9.76 17.84 6.29
CA SER A 215 -10.44 19.06 6.73
C SER A 215 -9.77 19.70 7.96
N SER A 216 -8.98 18.94 8.71
CA SER A 216 -8.14 19.45 9.79
C SER A 216 -6.98 18.51 10.10
N THR A 217 -6.00 18.98 10.86
CA THR A 217 -4.86 18.18 11.32
C THR A 217 -4.43 18.68 12.69
N LEU A 218 -4.23 17.76 13.64
CA LEU A 218 -3.69 18.08 14.96
C LEU A 218 -2.26 18.60 14.83
N LYS A 219 -1.98 19.70 15.52
CA LYS A 219 -0.62 20.23 15.63
C LYS A 219 0.25 19.29 16.46
N ALA A 220 1.48 19.03 16.02
CA ALA A 220 2.44 18.29 16.84
C ALA A 220 2.78 19.04 18.15
N GLU A 221 2.84 18.28 19.25
CA GLU A 221 3.21 18.76 20.58
C GLU A 221 4.39 17.97 21.16
N GLY A 222 5.06 18.54 22.16
CA GLY A 222 6.24 17.95 22.81
C GLY A 222 7.53 18.67 22.43
N THR A 223 8.66 17.94 22.47
CA THR A 223 9.99 18.50 22.17
C THR A 223 10.32 18.29 20.69
N PRO A 224 10.38 19.35 19.87
CA PRO A 224 10.74 19.22 18.47
C PRO A 224 12.25 18.93 18.29
N PRO A 225 12.65 18.32 17.16
CA PRO A 225 14.04 18.29 16.72
C PRO A 225 14.62 19.70 16.63
N LYS A 226 15.91 19.85 16.97
CA LYS A 226 16.60 21.14 16.87
C LYS A 226 16.88 21.45 15.40
N ILE A 227 16.46 22.62 14.95
CA ILE A 227 16.91 23.19 13.67
C ILE A 227 18.30 23.78 13.89
N ILE A 228 19.27 23.34 13.09
CA ILE A 228 20.64 23.88 13.10
C ILE A 228 20.61 25.19 12.31
N ASN A 229 21.35 26.22 12.74
CA ASN A 229 21.46 27.43 11.93
C ASN A 229 22.34 27.13 10.71
N GLU A 230 21.99 27.68 9.55
CA GLU A 230 22.77 27.49 8.31
C GLU A 230 24.26 27.85 8.50
N SER A 231 24.55 28.91 9.27
CA SER A 231 25.92 29.32 9.61
C SER A 231 26.66 28.39 10.58
N GLU A 232 25.94 27.53 11.30
CA GLU A 232 26.49 26.56 12.26
C GLU A 232 26.69 25.18 11.63
N ALA A 233 26.07 24.89 10.48
CA ALA A 233 26.15 23.63 9.80
C ALA A 233 27.56 23.41 9.21
N ARG A 234 28.09 22.19 9.34
CA ARG A 234 29.38 21.82 8.74
C ARG A 234 29.27 21.71 7.23
N TYR A 235 28.11 21.29 6.74
CA TYR A 235 27.77 21.15 5.33
C TYR A 235 26.33 21.62 5.07
N PRO A 236 26.00 22.13 3.86
CA PRO A 236 24.64 22.57 3.54
C PRO A 236 23.58 21.48 3.75
N GLU A 237 23.92 20.21 3.56
CA GLU A 237 22.98 19.10 3.74
C GLU A 237 22.55 18.94 5.20
N GLU A 238 23.42 19.22 6.18
CA GLU A 238 23.10 19.10 7.61
C GLU A 238 22.01 20.09 8.03
N TYR A 239 22.05 21.32 7.49
CA TYR A 239 20.99 22.29 7.71
C TYR A 239 19.66 21.81 7.12
N LEU A 240 19.68 21.35 5.87
CA LEU A 240 18.50 20.83 5.18
C LEU A 240 17.91 19.61 5.89
N GLU A 241 18.73 18.67 6.34
CA GLU A 241 18.31 17.52 7.13
C GLU A 241 17.62 17.97 8.43
N SER A 242 18.17 18.95 9.15
CA SER A 242 17.55 19.46 10.38
C SER A 242 16.18 20.11 10.13
N LEU A 243 15.99 20.76 8.97
CA LEU A 243 14.69 21.29 8.56
C LEU A 243 13.69 20.17 8.23
N CYS A 244 14.15 19.12 7.55
CA CYS A 244 13.32 17.98 7.18
C CYS A 244 12.93 17.12 8.39
N ASP A 245 13.83 16.96 9.36
CA ASP A 245 13.53 16.31 10.64
C ASP A 245 12.45 17.07 11.41
N TYR A 246 12.59 18.40 11.48
CA TYR A 246 11.56 19.25 12.09
C TYR A 246 10.23 19.16 11.34
N ALA A 247 10.25 19.19 10.00
CA ALA A 247 9.05 19.06 9.18
C ALA A 247 8.36 17.70 9.41
N SER A 248 9.12 16.60 9.41
CA SER A 248 8.62 15.25 9.70
C SER A 248 7.95 15.17 11.08
N TRP A 249 8.61 15.70 12.11
CA TRP A 249 8.03 15.79 13.45
C TRP A 249 6.73 16.60 13.47
N SER A 250 6.72 17.77 12.82
CA SER A 250 5.54 18.63 12.79
C SER A 250 4.35 18.01 12.03
N CYS A 251 4.63 17.14 11.06
CA CYS A 251 3.65 16.46 10.20
C CYS A 251 3.26 15.07 10.70
N MET A 252 3.64 14.67 11.91
CA MET A 252 3.42 13.30 12.41
C MET A 252 1.95 12.88 12.54
N TYR A 253 1.02 13.84 12.57
CA TYR A 253 -0.43 13.63 12.61
C TYR A 253 -1.14 14.00 11.31
N SER A 254 -0.36 14.25 10.25
CA SER A 254 -0.89 14.71 8.98
C SER A 254 -1.70 13.63 8.25
N PRO A 255 -2.50 14.00 7.24
CA PRO A 255 -3.25 13.05 6.42
C PRO A 255 -2.41 11.94 5.80
N TYR A 256 -1.13 12.22 5.54
CA TYR A 256 -0.20 11.23 4.99
C TYR A 256 -0.04 10.02 5.92
N SER A 257 -0.13 10.23 7.24
CA SER A 257 -0.05 9.18 8.25
C SER A 257 -1.26 8.23 8.27
N ALA A 258 -2.31 8.49 7.47
CA ALA A 258 -3.39 7.54 7.24
C ALA A 258 -3.21 6.72 5.95
N MET A 259 -2.09 6.89 5.23
CA MET A 259 -1.81 6.18 3.97
C MET A 259 -0.32 5.85 3.80
N ASP A 260 0.45 5.87 4.89
CA ASP A 260 1.90 5.63 4.89
C ASP A 260 2.25 4.14 5.08
N ARG A 261 1.23 3.27 5.23
CA ARG A 261 1.36 1.82 5.46
C ARG A 261 1.94 1.47 6.82
N ASN A 262 1.85 2.38 7.78
CA ASN A 262 2.35 2.19 9.13
C ASN A 262 1.22 2.41 10.16
N PRO A 263 0.61 1.37 10.73
CA PRO A 263 -0.44 1.55 11.73
C PRO A 263 0.07 2.16 13.06
N GLN A 264 1.37 2.41 13.22
CA GLN A 264 1.92 3.12 14.37
C GLN A 264 1.90 4.66 14.23
N THR A 265 1.56 5.17 13.05
CA THR A 265 1.23 6.57 12.81
C THR A 265 -0.29 6.70 12.67
N ALA A 266 -0.80 7.93 12.67
CA ALA A 266 -2.20 8.20 12.42
C ALA A 266 -2.40 9.62 11.93
N TRP A 267 -3.38 9.82 11.04
CA TRP A 267 -4.02 11.12 10.95
C TRP A 267 -4.82 11.35 12.24
N VAL A 268 -4.68 12.55 12.79
CA VAL A 268 -5.47 13.01 13.93
C VAL A 268 -6.12 14.31 13.53
N GLU A 269 -7.44 14.38 13.70
CA GLU A 269 -8.19 15.61 13.44
C GLU A 269 -7.74 16.73 14.39
N GLY A 270 -7.91 17.99 13.98
CA GLY A 270 -7.32 19.16 14.66
C GLY A 270 -8.32 20.13 15.27
N VAL A 271 -9.59 19.76 15.44
CA VAL A 271 -10.62 20.63 16.02
C VAL A 271 -10.87 20.27 17.49
N PRO A 272 -11.35 21.22 18.31
CA PRO A 272 -11.79 20.90 19.66
C PRO A 272 -12.99 19.95 19.65
N GLY A 273 -12.93 18.89 20.47
CA GLY A 273 -14.03 17.94 20.64
C GLY A 273 -13.74 16.61 19.96
N ASP A 274 -14.78 15.92 19.50
CA ASP A 274 -14.69 14.56 18.97
C ASP A 274 -14.36 14.49 17.46
N GLY A 275 -14.15 15.64 16.80
CA GLY A 275 -13.87 15.68 15.36
C GLY A 275 -15.06 15.34 14.45
N ILE A 276 -16.30 15.44 14.93
CA ILE A 276 -17.49 15.15 14.10
C ILE A 276 -17.55 16.10 12.90
N GLY A 277 -17.73 15.53 11.70
CA GLY A 277 -17.71 16.23 10.41
C GLY A 277 -16.30 16.56 9.92
N GLU A 278 -15.24 16.15 10.60
CA GLU A 278 -13.88 16.14 10.05
C GLU A 278 -13.68 14.91 9.15
N PHE A 279 -12.84 15.04 8.14
CA PHE A 279 -12.52 13.95 7.22
C PHE A 279 -11.08 13.97 6.74
N VAL A 280 -10.62 12.81 6.29
CA VAL A 280 -9.37 12.60 5.58
C VAL A 280 -9.62 11.97 4.23
N ILE A 281 -8.86 12.40 3.22
CA ILE A 281 -8.84 11.86 1.86
C ILE A 281 -7.57 11.03 1.72
N VAL A 282 -7.70 9.82 1.17
CA VAL A 282 -6.57 8.96 0.80
C VAL A 282 -6.67 8.54 -0.65
N ARG A 283 -5.53 8.38 -1.33
CA ARG A 283 -5.50 7.77 -2.65
C ARG A 283 -5.50 6.25 -2.50
N VAL A 284 -6.52 5.60 -3.02
CA VAL A 284 -6.64 4.13 -3.06
C VAL A 284 -7.24 3.72 -4.40
N ASP A 285 -6.89 2.54 -4.87
CA ASP A 285 -7.51 1.92 -6.04
C ASP A 285 -8.79 1.18 -5.58
N THR A 286 -9.92 1.81 -5.84
CA THR A 286 -11.25 1.36 -5.40
C THR A 286 -11.79 0.15 -6.18
N ASP A 287 -11.10 -0.32 -7.23
CA ASP A 287 -11.38 -1.60 -7.87
C ASP A 287 -10.87 -2.78 -7.01
N LYS A 288 -10.03 -2.50 -6.00
CA LYS A 288 -9.55 -3.47 -5.01
C LYS A 288 -10.26 -3.28 -3.67
N PRO A 289 -10.37 -4.34 -2.84
CA PRO A 289 -10.88 -4.20 -1.49
C PRO A 289 -10.09 -3.16 -0.69
N VAL A 290 -10.78 -2.17 -0.16
CA VAL A 290 -10.20 -1.17 0.75
C VAL A 290 -10.41 -1.63 2.19
N LYS A 291 -9.43 -1.37 3.04
CA LYS A 291 -9.44 -1.64 4.48
C LYS A 291 -9.07 -0.38 5.25
N ILE A 292 -9.54 -0.29 6.48
CA ILE A 292 -9.28 0.81 7.41
C ILE A 292 -8.75 0.26 8.75
N TRP A 293 -7.84 0.98 9.37
CA TRP A 293 -7.48 0.86 10.78
C TRP A 293 -7.99 2.10 11.51
N ALA A 294 -9.17 1.99 12.12
CA ALA A 294 -9.80 3.06 12.87
C ALA A 294 -9.18 3.18 14.27
N GLY A 295 -8.88 4.39 14.73
CA GLY A 295 -8.14 4.63 15.96
C GLY A 295 -6.63 4.70 15.78
N TYR A 296 -5.91 4.99 16.88
CA TYR A 296 -4.46 5.12 16.87
C TYR A 296 -3.78 3.77 17.20
N GLY A 297 -3.28 3.07 16.17
CA GLY A 297 -2.73 1.71 16.26
C GLY A 297 -1.31 1.59 16.85
N LYS A 298 -0.71 2.69 17.33
CA LYS A 298 0.65 2.70 17.90
C LYS A 298 0.81 1.76 19.10
N SER A 299 -0.21 1.67 19.95
CA SER A 299 -0.25 0.79 21.11
C SER A 299 -1.68 0.55 21.55
N LYS A 300 -1.90 -0.44 22.42
CA LYS A 300 -3.20 -0.64 23.07
C LYS A 300 -3.65 0.62 23.85
N ASP A 301 -2.71 1.31 24.47
CA ASP A 301 -3.00 2.50 25.28
C ASP A 301 -3.42 3.68 24.40
N THR A 302 -2.74 3.93 23.29
CA THR A 302 -3.12 5.01 22.36
C THR A 302 -4.47 4.73 21.71
N PHE A 303 -4.73 3.48 21.30
CA PHE A 303 -6.04 3.07 20.79
C PHE A 303 -7.18 3.32 21.80
N ASN A 304 -6.98 2.97 23.08
CA ASN A 304 -8.00 3.11 24.11
C ASN A 304 -8.17 4.56 24.61
N ASN A 305 -7.10 5.35 24.61
CA ASN A 305 -7.11 6.70 25.19
C ASN A 305 -7.65 7.75 24.23
N ASN A 306 -7.59 7.53 22.92
CA ASN A 306 -8.09 8.43 21.88
C ASN A 306 -9.46 7.99 21.36
N ASN A 307 -10.21 8.92 20.77
CA ASN A 307 -11.44 8.60 20.09
C ASN A 307 -11.16 7.75 18.84
N ARG A 308 -12.10 6.85 18.52
CA ARG A 308 -12.04 5.95 17.36
C ARG A 308 -13.31 6.14 16.54
N PRO A 309 -13.26 6.33 15.21
CA PRO A 309 -14.48 6.49 14.43
C PRO A 309 -15.42 5.28 14.56
N GLN A 310 -16.70 5.55 14.81
CA GLN A 310 -17.75 4.52 14.91
C GLN A 310 -18.59 4.52 13.63
N TRP A 311 -19.41 5.57 13.44
CA TRP A 311 -20.07 5.80 12.16
C TRP A 311 -19.22 6.75 11.33
N VAL A 312 -19.03 6.39 10.07
CA VAL A 312 -18.35 7.24 9.10
C VAL A 312 -19.17 7.37 7.83
N ARG A 313 -19.06 8.50 7.14
CA ARG A 313 -19.49 8.61 5.75
C ARG A 313 -18.28 8.39 4.85
N VAL A 314 -18.40 7.39 3.98
CA VAL A 314 -17.37 7.05 3.00
C VAL A 314 -17.77 7.65 1.67
N TYR A 315 -16.93 8.51 1.13
CA TYR A 315 -17.07 9.05 -0.22
C TYR A 315 -16.06 8.36 -1.14
N VAL A 316 -16.52 7.90 -2.29
CA VAL A 316 -15.63 7.53 -3.40
C VAL A 316 -15.48 8.75 -4.30
N LEU A 317 -14.23 9.10 -4.59
CA LEU A 317 -13.88 10.21 -5.46
C LEU A 317 -13.12 9.70 -6.68
N GLU A 318 -13.22 10.42 -7.79
CA GLU A 318 -12.35 10.24 -8.95
C GLU A 318 -11.64 11.55 -9.29
N GLY A 319 -10.46 11.48 -9.92
CA GLY A 319 -9.75 12.64 -10.42
C GLY A 319 -8.72 12.28 -11.49
N LYS A 320 -8.15 13.30 -12.12
CA LYS A 320 -7.11 13.14 -13.14
C LYS A 320 -5.74 13.28 -12.51
N GLN A 321 -4.87 12.30 -12.73
CA GLN A 321 -3.45 12.43 -12.39
C GLN A 321 -2.77 13.36 -13.41
N GLU A 322 -2.08 14.40 -12.93
CA GLU A 322 -1.43 15.39 -13.79
C GLU A 322 0.08 15.18 -13.84
N ILE A 323 0.75 15.19 -12.68
CA ILE A 323 2.21 15.06 -12.57
C ILE A 323 2.53 13.94 -11.61
N GLU A 324 3.48 13.09 -11.98
CA GLU A 324 4.14 12.14 -11.09
C GLU A 324 5.65 12.33 -11.23
N SER A 325 6.31 12.58 -10.11
CA SER A 325 7.77 12.73 -10.02
C SER A 325 8.29 12.02 -8.78
N GLU A 326 9.61 11.90 -8.67
CA GLU A 326 10.25 11.31 -7.48
C GLU A 326 9.96 12.07 -6.17
N ALA A 327 9.62 13.36 -6.29
CA ALA A 327 9.31 14.23 -5.15
C ALA A 327 7.84 14.13 -4.71
N GLY A 328 6.93 13.76 -5.61
CA GLY A 328 5.51 13.72 -5.33
C GLY A 328 4.61 13.73 -6.56
N ILE A 329 3.31 13.84 -6.30
CA ILE A 329 2.23 13.64 -7.26
C ILE A 329 1.17 14.74 -7.16
N SER A 330 0.54 15.08 -8.29
CA SER A 330 -0.58 16.02 -8.32
C SER A 330 -1.77 15.49 -9.10
N PHE A 331 -2.94 15.96 -8.68
CA PHE A 331 -4.23 15.56 -9.20
C PHE A 331 -5.10 16.81 -9.44
N SER A 332 -5.96 16.73 -10.44
CA SER A 332 -6.93 17.76 -10.79
C SER A 332 -8.32 17.15 -10.96
N ASN A 333 -9.34 18.02 -11.04
CA ASN A 333 -10.73 17.63 -11.31
C ASN A 333 -11.24 16.52 -10.38
N ILE A 334 -10.80 16.54 -9.11
CA ILE A 334 -11.24 15.59 -8.10
C ILE A 334 -12.69 15.92 -7.73
N LYS A 335 -13.56 14.92 -7.85
CA LYS A 335 -15.00 15.05 -7.57
C LYS A 335 -15.57 13.79 -6.92
N VAL A 336 -16.67 13.95 -6.20
CA VAL A 336 -17.41 12.86 -5.57
C VAL A 336 -18.18 12.07 -6.63
N VAL A 337 -18.08 10.75 -6.55
CA VAL A 337 -18.79 9.80 -7.42
C VAL A 337 -19.96 9.16 -6.69
N ALA A 338 -19.74 8.74 -5.45
CA ALA A 338 -20.75 8.10 -4.61
C ALA A 338 -20.40 8.25 -3.13
N SER A 339 -21.39 8.07 -2.26
CA SER A 339 -21.16 7.98 -0.81
C SER A 339 -22.19 7.10 -0.11
N HIS A 340 -21.81 6.52 1.03
CA HIS A 340 -22.75 5.97 2.01
C HIS A 340 -22.14 5.98 3.41
N GLU A 341 -22.95 5.65 4.40
CA GLU A 341 -22.51 5.52 5.79
C GLU A 341 -22.06 4.09 6.09
N VAL A 342 -21.07 3.95 6.96
CA VAL A 342 -20.50 2.67 7.40
C VAL A 342 -20.38 2.70 8.91
N LEU A 343 -20.85 1.63 9.54
CA LEU A 343 -20.51 1.31 10.93
C LEU A 343 -19.21 0.52 10.94
N LEU A 344 -18.22 1.04 11.65
CA LEU A 344 -16.94 0.38 11.90
C LEU A 344 -16.99 -0.38 13.22
N GLU A 345 -16.34 -1.53 13.27
CA GLU A 345 -16.14 -2.29 14.50
C GLU A 345 -15.07 -1.61 15.38
N ASP A 346 -15.26 -1.65 16.70
CA ASP A 346 -14.28 -1.14 17.67
C ASP A 346 -13.12 -2.15 17.86
N ILE A 347 -12.28 -2.27 16.83
CA ILE A 347 -11.13 -3.18 16.82
C ILE A 347 -9.83 -2.42 16.59
N ASN A 348 -8.79 -2.79 17.34
CA ASN A 348 -7.44 -2.29 17.11
C ASN A 348 -6.75 -3.12 16.02
N GLY A 349 -7.17 -2.91 14.78
CA GLY A 349 -6.72 -3.69 13.64
C GLY A 349 -7.36 -3.24 12.33
N TYR A 350 -6.87 -3.81 11.23
CA TYR A 350 -7.51 -3.65 9.94
C TYR A 350 -8.88 -4.33 9.92
N GLN A 351 -9.87 -3.62 9.40
CA GLN A 351 -11.18 -4.14 9.00
C GLN A 351 -11.50 -3.72 7.56
N PRO A 352 -12.36 -4.47 6.85
CA PRO A 352 -12.85 -4.04 5.54
C PRO A 352 -13.59 -2.70 5.63
N LEU A 353 -13.34 -1.80 4.68
CA LEU A 353 -14.11 -0.57 4.50
C LEU A 353 -15.05 -0.77 3.32
N SER A 354 -16.34 -0.95 3.59
CA SER A 354 -17.34 -1.09 2.53
C SER A 354 -17.42 0.22 1.72
N LEU A 355 -17.29 0.11 0.40
CA LEU A 355 -17.45 1.24 -0.51
C LEU A 355 -18.83 1.20 -1.18
N PRO A 356 -19.41 2.37 -1.52
CA PRO A 356 -20.62 2.44 -2.33
C PRO A 356 -20.41 1.80 -3.69
N GLU A 357 -21.50 1.36 -4.32
CA GLU A 357 -21.47 1.06 -5.74
C GLU A 357 -21.06 2.32 -6.50
N HIS A 358 -20.04 2.19 -7.33
CA HIS A 358 -19.43 3.31 -8.04
C HIS A 358 -18.81 2.84 -9.35
N VAL A 359 -18.57 3.79 -10.25
CA VAL A 359 -17.83 3.57 -11.49
C VAL A 359 -16.81 4.69 -11.61
N ILE A 360 -15.53 4.32 -11.72
CA ILE A 360 -14.45 5.26 -12.02
C ILE A 360 -14.30 5.38 -13.53
N ASN A 361 -14.28 6.60 -14.04
CA ASN A 361 -14.12 6.84 -15.46
C ASN A 361 -12.76 6.37 -15.96
N ARG A 362 -12.72 5.82 -17.18
CA ARG A 362 -11.48 5.33 -17.80
C ARG A 362 -10.44 6.47 -17.85
N GLY A 363 -9.25 6.19 -17.33
CA GLY A 363 -8.14 7.16 -17.28
C GLY A 363 -8.17 8.09 -16.06
N MET A 364 -9.15 7.94 -15.17
CA MET A 364 -9.16 8.58 -13.86
C MET A 364 -8.53 7.65 -12.81
N VAL A 365 -8.06 8.25 -11.73
CA VAL A 365 -7.64 7.57 -10.52
C VAL A 365 -8.69 7.78 -9.43
N SER A 366 -8.76 6.87 -8.47
CA SER A 366 -9.72 6.96 -7.38
C SER A 366 -9.09 7.33 -6.04
N PHE A 367 -9.97 7.81 -5.15
CA PHE A 367 -9.67 8.19 -3.77
C PHE A 367 -10.85 7.80 -2.90
N VAL A 368 -10.61 7.74 -1.60
CA VAL A 368 -11.65 7.62 -0.59
C VAL A 368 -11.53 8.77 0.39
N ALA A 369 -12.64 9.45 0.68
CA ALA A 369 -12.74 10.33 1.84
C ALA A 369 -13.54 9.64 2.94
N VAL A 370 -13.06 9.72 4.18
CA VAL A 370 -13.75 9.17 5.35
C VAL A 370 -14.07 10.32 6.30
N GLU A 371 -15.36 10.66 6.40
CA GLU A 371 -15.89 11.68 7.30
C GLU A 371 -16.41 11.04 8.60
N ILE A 372 -16.04 11.62 9.74
CA ILE A 372 -16.43 11.15 11.07
C ILE A 372 -17.87 11.59 11.36
N LEU A 373 -18.78 10.64 11.60
CA LEU A 373 -20.18 10.93 11.99
C LEU A 373 -20.45 10.68 13.48
N SER A 374 -19.73 9.73 14.07
CA SER A 374 -19.71 9.46 15.51
C SER A 374 -18.45 8.71 15.91
N VAL A 375 -18.21 8.59 17.21
CA VAL A 375 -16.99 7.98 17.76
C VAL A 375 -17.30 6.97 18.87
N TYR A 376 -16.42 5.98 19.02
CA TYR A 376 -16.21 5.30 20.28
C TYR A 376 -15.30 6.19 21.15
N PRO A 377 -15.77 6.66 22.32
CA PRO A 377 -14.99 7.57 23.13
C PRO A 377 -13.66 6.96 23.61
N GLY A 378 -12.63 7.80 23.62
CA GLY A 378 -11.35 7.55 24.28
C GLY A 378 -11.46 7.75 25.79
N ALA A 379 -10.58 7.08 26.54
CA ALA A 379 -10.56 7.22 27.99
C ALA A 379 -9.93 8.55 28.48
N LYS A 380 -9.21 9.27 27.61
CA LYS A 380 -8.42 10.45 28.01
C LYS A 380 -8.52 11.63 27.04
N TYR A 381 -8.51 11.36 25.75
CA TYR A 381 -8.42 12.36 24.69
C TYR A 381 -9.65 12.28 23.79
N ASN A 382 -10.17 13.44 23.39
CA ASN A 382 -11.28 13.53 22.44
C ASN A 382 -10.79 13.55 20.99
N ASP A 383 -9.48 13.63 20.75
CA ASP A 383 -8.93 13.61 19.40
C ASP A 383 -9.25 12.26 18.73
N THR A 384 -9.89 12.33 17.55
CA THR A 384 -10.24 11.16 16.76
C THR A 384 -9.13 10.79 15.78
N CYS A 385 -8.70 9.54 15.82
CA CYS A 385 -7.56 9.06 15.04
C CYS A 385 -7.96 8.05 13.95
N ILE A 386 -7.28 8.09 12.81
CA ILE A 386 -7.31 7.02 11.79
C ILE A 386 -5.87 6.67 11.44
N SER A 387 -5.47 5.44 11.75
CA SER A 387 -4.11 4.97 11.49
C SER A 387 -3.86 4.63 10.04
N GLU A 388 -4.79 4.01 9.33
CA GLU A 388 -4.57 3.61 7.93
C GLU A 388 -5.88 3.48 7.16
N ILE A 389 -5.86 3.86 5.88
CA ILE A 389 -6.85 3.51 4.86
C ILE A 389 -6.08 3.11 3.61
N ALA A 390 -6.16 1.84 3.23
CA ALA A 390 -5.31 1.27 2.18
C ALA A 390 -5.99 0.11 1.45
N ASN A 391 -5.39 -0.32 0.35
CA ASN A 391 -5.74 -1.53 -0.40
C ASN A 391 -4.53 -2.44 -0.65
#